data_AF-A0A7X4ETL9-F1
#
_entry.id   AF-A0A7X4ETL9-F1
#
_cell.length_a   1.000
_cell.length_b   1.000
_cell.length_c   1.000
_cell.angle_alpha   90.00
_cell.angle_beta   90.00
_cell.angle_gamma   90.00
#
_symmetry.space_group_name_H-M   'P 1'
#
loop_
_entity.id
_entity.type
_entity.pdbx_description
1 polymer ?
#
loop_
_entity_poly.entity_id
_entity_poly.type
_entity_poly.pdbx_seq_one_letter_code
_entity_poly.pdbx_strand_id
1 'polypeptide(L)'
;MSAFFAERKRGPKPGSAEPETQNRNDRVIALRKEHNLSVADITGQMAAEGMSVGATTVQRILRQAGFTKLARRPRDERMAALKPRAAPMADASRLDLSPGRLRTEFGGLFLFLPDLVRLDLDGIVGESGMPGSTMIPAGHAFRALLALKLWGIGRPPHIMADILDPGMALFAGLNVMPKRASLTEYSSRVDPRLCAGLMERWHRATRGLDIDLGGDGSFDLDFHTIPYHGDAALIERHYVSKRSRTQKGILAFLARDADARLFCYANARVRKDEQNDEILRFVEFWKQRTGGLPRELIFDSRLTTHGNLAELERMGIDFVTLRKRTKSLLAAIAAAPDADWRRVRLTNVGRIYRTPRILESTVRLARYPGDIRQIAVCDLGHENPTLLLTNQMKTSAGQLIDRYARRMVIENAIADAIDFFHMDALSAAVPMKVDLDLQLTLMANTLYRLLAVRLGNGRQVSRARTLFRDFVKAAAEIRIGDNHVIVRIGRRANNPFLLNAGYGDMETTVPWLQNRTLKIEFV
;
A
#
# COMPACT_ATOMS: atom_id res chain seq x y z
N MET A 1 -30.39 -6.01 -45.20
CA MET A 1 -29.13 -6.67 -45.61
C MET A 1 -28.47 -5.77 -46.64
N SER A 2 -27.35 -5.11 -46.30
CA SER A 2 -26.38 -4.51 -47.24
C SER A 2 -25.13 -4.06 -46.48
N ALA A 3 -23.99 -4.62 -46.89
CA ALA A 3 -22.60 -4.14 -46.80
C ALA A 3 -21.97 -3.79 -45.43
N PHE A 4 -21.35 -4.79 -44.78
CA PHE A 4 -20.41 -4.61 -43.65
C PHE A 4 -18.95 -5.04 -43.96
N PHE A 5 -18.61 -5.24 -45.24
CA PHE A 5 -17.24 -5.57 -45.65
C PHE A 5 -16.70 -4.49 -46.58
N ALA A 6 -15.71 -3.74 -46.09
CA ALA A 6 -14.86 -2.92 -46.95
C ALA A 6 -14.03 -3.86 -47.85
N GLU A 7 -14.09 -3.66 -49.17
CA GLU A 7 -13.24 -4.36 -50.10
C GLU A 7 -11.76 -4.09 -49.78
N ARG A 8 -10.99 -5.15 -49.53
CA ARG A 8 -9.54 -5.06 -49.43
C ARG A 8 -8.99 -4.60 -50.79
N LYS A 9 -8.37 -3.42 -50.84
CA LYS A 9 -7.53 -3.02 -51.97
C LYS A 9 -6.51 -4.13 -52.27
N ARG A 10 -6.57 -4.68 -53.49
CA ARG A 10 -5.58 -5.65 -53.99
C ARG A 10 -4.19 -5.01 -53.89
N GLY A 11 -3.26 -5.70 -53.22
CA GLY A 11 -1.85 -5.29 -53.20
C GLY A 11 -1.23 -5.31 -54.60
N PRO A 12 -0.09 -4.62 -54.81
CA PRO A 12 0.55 -4.53 -56.12
C PRO A 12 0.94 -5.92 -56.64
N LYS A 13 0.83 -6.13 -57.95
CA LYS A 13 1.30 -7.34 -58.64
C LYS A 13 2.81 -7.54 -58.40
N PRO A 14 3.30 -8.78 -58.24
CA PRO A 14 4.73 -9.04 -58.09
C PRO A 14 5.43 -8.72 -59.42
N GLY A 15 6.18 -7.61 -59.47
CA GLY A 15 6.92 -7.20 -60.67
C GLY A 15 7.21 -5.71 -60.80
N SER A 16 6.53 -4.82 -60.06
CA SER A 16 6.81 -3.37 -60.11
C SER A 16 7.26 -2.86 -58.73
N ALA A 17 8.52 -3.12 -58.37
CA ALA A 17 9.15 -2.36 -57.30
C ALA A 17 9.46 -0.96 -57.84
N GLU A 18 8.88 0.08 -57.25
CA GLU A 18 9.25 1.47 -57.56
C GLU A 18 10.77 1.65 -57.36
N PRO A 19 11.48 2.42 -58.22
CA PRO A 19 12.94 2.54 -58.19
C PRO A 19 13.50 2.97 -56.82
N GLU A 20 12.74 3.76 -56.04
CA GLU A 20 13.10 4.12 -54.66
C GLU A 20 13.10 2.92 -53.69
N THR A 21 12.17 1.98 -53.87
CA THR A 21 12.09 0.77 -53.04
C THR A 21 13.24 -0.19 -53.34
N GLN A 22 13.66 -0.26 -54.62
CA GLN A 22 14.80 -1.07 -55.03
C GLN A 22 16.11 -0.49 -54.50
N ASN A 23 16.34 0.81 -54.66
CA ASN A 23 17.51 1.51 -54.14
C ASN A 23 17.67 1.35 -52.62
N ARG A 24 16.55 1.44 -51.88
CA ARG A 24 16.53 1.22 -50.43
C ARG A 24 16.87 -0.21 -50.01
N ASN A 25 16.40 -1.21 -50.74
CA ASN A 25 16.70 -2.61 -50.45
C ASN A 25 18.17 -2.93 -50.75
N ASP A 26 18.68 -2.39 -51.86
CA ASP A 26 20.08 -2.57 -52.26
C ASP A 26 21.03 -1.90 -51.26
N ARG A 27 20.67 -0.72 -50.72
CA ARG A 27 21.45 -0.06 -49.66
C ARG A 27 21.48 -0.87 -48.36
N VAL A 28 20.35 -1.44 -47.95
CA VAL A 28 20.29 -2.35 -46.77
C VAL A 28 21.21 -3.56 -46.95
N ILE A 29 21.25 -4.12 -48.17
CA ILE A 29 22.12 -5.26 -48.51
C ILE A 29 23.59 -4.83 -48.56
N ALA A 30 23.90 -3.65 -49.11
CA ALA A 30 25.25 -3.10 -49.17
C ALA A 30 25.83 -2.88 -47.76
N LEU A 31 25.07 -2.19 -46.89
CA LEU A 31 25.45 -1.98 -45.48
C LEU A 31 25.71 -3.31 -44.74
N ARG A 32 24.99 -4.37 -45.11
CA ARG A 32 25.21 -5.70 -44.58
C ARG A 32 26.47 -6.37 -45.14
N LYS A 33 26.77 -6.23 -46.43
CA LYS A 33 27.94 -6.84 -47.07
C LYS A 33 29.25 -6.12 -46.73
N GLU A 34 29.24 -4.79 -46.79
CA GLU A 34 30.44 -3.95 -46.65
C GLU A 34 30.90 -3.84 -45.19
N HIS A 35 29.97 -3.74 -44.26
CA HIS A 35 30.25 -3.41 -42.87
C HIS A 35 29.76 -4.46 -41.86
N ASN A 36 29.16 -5.55 -42.35
CA ASN A 36 28.61 -6.64 -41.53
C ASN A 36 27.72 -6.16 -40.37
N LEU A 37 26.94 -5.09 -40.59
CA LEU A 37 26.18 -4.40 -39.56
C LEU A 37 24.97 -5.20 -39.07
N SER A 38 24.59 -4.96 -37.80
CA SER A 38 23.37 -5.56 -37.24
C SER A 38 22.11 -4.90 -37.78
N VAL A 39 20.94 -5.54 -37.61
CA VAL A 39 19.64 -4.95 -38.02
C VAL A 39 19.41 -3.59 -37.36
N ALA A 40 19.81 -3.43 -36.09
CA ALA A 40 19.65 -2.19 -35.36
C ALA A 40 20.57 -1.08 -35.91
N ASP A 41 21.81 -1.42 -36.25
CA ASP A 41 22.78 -0.47 -36.79
C ASP A 41 22.41 -0.05 -38.22
N ILE A 42 21.94 -0.99 -39.05
CA ILE A 42 21.42 -0.69 -40.39
C ILE A 42 20.21 0.24 -40.28
N THR A 43 19.27 -0.01 -39.36
CA THR A 43 18.14 0.90 -39.13
C THR A 43 18.61 2.30 -38.70
N GLY A 44 19.60 2.39 -37.81
CA GLY A 44 20.16 3.66 -37.37
C GLY A 44 20.87 4.43 -38.50
N GLN A 45 21.68 3.74 -39.30
CA GLN A 45 22.42 4.34 -40.40
C GLN A 45 21.51 4.74 -41.57
N MET A 46 20.54 3.90 -41.92
CA MET A 46 19.51 4.23 -42.91
C MET A 46 18.69 5.46 -42.48
N ALA A 47 18.41 5.62 -41.18
CA ALA A 47 17.75 6.81 -40.66
C ALA A 47 18.64 8.07 -40.74
N ALA A 48 19.95 7.94 -40.48
CA ALA A 48 20.92 9.03 -40.63
C ALA A 48 21.10 9.45 -42.10
N GLU A 49 20.97 8.51 -43.04
CA GLU A 49 21.01 8.73 -44.49
C GLU A 49 19.66 9.23 -45.07
N GLY A 50 18.66 9.54 -44.22
CA GLY A 50 17.34 10.05 -44.64
C GLY A 50 16.39 8.99 -45.21
N MET A 51 16.79 7.73 -45.25
CA MET A 51 16.01 6.59 -45.76
C MET A 51 15.45 5.74 -44.61
N SER A 52 14.56 6.30 -43.79
CA SER A 52 14.07 5.61 -42.58
C SER A 52 13.38 4.27 -42.90
N VAL A 53 13.93 3.17 -42.34
CA VAL A 53 13.38 1.81 -42.47
C VAL A 53 13.27 1.14 -41.11
N GLY A 54 12.06 0.69 -40.76
CA GLY A 54 11.83 -0.06 -39.53
C GLY A 54 12.61 -1.38 -39.48
N ALA A 55 13.04 -1.76 -38.28
CA ALA A 55 13.87 -2.96 -38.04
C ALA A 55 13.26 -4.25 -38.62
N THR A 56 11.94 -4.41 -38.58
CA THR A 56 11.22 -5.56 -39.14
C THR A 56 11.34 -5.64 -40.67
N THR A 57 11.36 -4.48 -41.35
CA THR A 57 11.51 -4.40 -42.79
C THR A 57 12.94 -4.70 -43.20
N VAL A 58 13.94 -4.17 -42.48
CA VAL A 58 15.36 -4.53 -42.66
C VAL A 58 15.56 -6.03 -42.50
N GLN A 59 15.00 -6.63 -41.44
CA GLN A 59 15.10 -8.07 -41.19
C GLN A 59 14.47 -8.90 -42.33
N ARG A 60 13.33 -8.44 -42.88
CA ARG A 60 12.69 -9.10 -44.03
C ARG A 60 13.56 -9.02 -45.29
N ILE A 61 14.11 -7.84 -45.59
CA ILE A 61 14.98 -7.63 -46.77
C ILE A 61 16.21 -8.54 -46.68
N LEU A 62 16.89 -8.56 -45.53
CA LEU A 62 18.08 -9.39 -45.32
C LEU A 62 17.77 -10.89 -45.41
N ARG A 63 16.62 -11.33 -44.89
CA ARG A 63 16.18 -12.72 -45.00
C ARG A 63 15.86 -13.11 -46.45
N GLN A 64 15.21 -12.23 -47.21
CA GLN A 64 14.92 -12.45 -48.63
C GLN A 64 16.20 -12.48 -49.48
N ALA A 65 17.22 -11.72 -49.09
CA ALA A 65 18.55 -11.72 -49.73
C ALA A 65 19.48 -12.85 -49.24
N GLY A 66 19.00 -13.80 -48.44
CA GLY A 66 19.75 -14.99 -48.02
C GLY A 66 20.72 -14.80 -46.84
N PHE A 67 20.71 -13.65 -46.16
CA PHE A 67 21.59 -13.44 -45.01
C PHE A 67 21.07 -14.14 -43.75
N THR A 68 21.98 -14.84 -43.06
CA THR A 68 21.72 -15.45 -41.75
C THR A 68 21.84 -14.41 -40.63
N LYS A 69 21.23 -14.71 -39.47
CA LYS A 69 21.31 -13.86 -38.28
C LYS A 69 22.75 -13.83 -37.78
N LEU A 70 23.30 -12.64 -37.51
CA LEU A 70 24.65 -12.55 -36.93
C LEU A 70 24.68 -13.17 -35.54
N ALA A 71 25.81 -13.79 -35.22
CA ALA A 71 26.15 -14.11 -33.86
C ALA A 71 26.17 -12.81 -33.01
N ARG A 72 25.79 -12.94 -31.74
CA ARG A 72 25.77 -11.80 -30.82
C ARG A 72 27.21 -11.34 -30.58
N ARG A 73 27.58 -10.15 -31.09
CA ARG A 73 28.93 -9.59 -30.87
C ARG A 73 29.24 -9.42 -29.38
N PRO A 74 30.51 -9.60 -28.96
CA PRO A 74 31.03 -9.19 -27.66
C PRO A 74 30.73 -7.71 -27.38
N ARG A 75 30.72 -7.33 -26.10
CA ARG A 75 30.30 -5.99 -25.67
C ARG A 75 31.17 -4.86 -26.23
N ASP A 76 32.40 -5.20 -26.59
CA ASP A 76 33.48 -4.26 -26.93
C ASP A 76 33.50 -3.85 -28.41
N GLU A 77 32.87 -4.62 -29.29
CA GLU A 77 32.75 -4.33 -30.74
C GLU A 77 31.45 -3.59 -31.10
N ARG A 78 30.67 -3.18 -30.10
CA ARG A 78 29.45 -2.38 -30.31
C ARG A 78 29.86 -0.92 -30.46
N MET A 79 29.31 -0.24 -31.47
CA MET A 79 29.43 1.22 -31.59
C MET A 79 29.12 1.87 -30.25
N ALA A 80 29.90 2.88 -29.87
CA ALA A 80 29.75 3.59 -28.62
C ALA A 80 28.37 4.26 -28.55
N ALA A 81 27.37 3.53 -28.05
CA ALA A 81 26.09 4.11 -27.69
C ALA A 81 26.35 5.22 -26.67
N LEU A 82 25.64 6.35 -26.80
CA LEU A 82 25.56 7.39 -25.76
C LEU A 82 25.28 6.70 -24.42
N LYS A 83 26.33 6.52 -23.60
CA LYS A 83 26.19 5.91 -22.28
C LYS A 83 25.47 6.94 -21.42
N PRO A 84 24.30 6.62 -20.83
CA PRO A 84 23.69 7.51 -19.87
C PRO A 84 24.70 7.80 -18.76
N ARG A 85 24.84 9.07 -18.38
CA ARG A 85 25.74 9.50 -17.31
C ARG A 85 25.47 8.64 -16.07
N ALA A 86 26.53 8.11 -15.47
CA ALA A 86 26.40 7.24 -14.30
C ALA A 86 25.65 7.98 -13.19
N ALA A 87 24.45 7.51 -12.85
CA ALA A 87 23.66 8.11 -11.79
C ALA A 87 24.41 7.99 -10.46
N PRO A 88 24.43 9.06 -9.63
CA PRO A 88 25.07 9.07 -8.32
C PRO A 88 24.64 7.88 -7.46
N MET A 89 25.53 7.47 -6.56
CA MET A 89 25.30 6.37 -5.62
C MET A 89 24.83 6.95 -4.29
N ALA A 90 23.80 6.33 -3.72
CA ALA A 90 23.28 6.69 -2.41
C ALA A 90 24.30 6.35 -1.33
N ASP A 91 24.67 7.37 -0.56
CA ASP A 91 25.70 7.31 0.47
C ASP A 91 25.44 8.43 1.49
N ALA A 92 25.18 8.04 2.74
CA ALA A 92 24.90 8.97 3.83
C ALA A 92 26.11 9.88 4.12
N SER A 93 27.34 9.39 3.93
CA SER A 93 28.54 10.20 4.19
C SER A 93 28.78 11.27 3.11
N ARG A 94 28.04 11.23 2.00
CA ARG A 94 28.11 12.19 0.90
C ARG A 94 26.97 13.20 0.92
N LEU A 95 26.12 13.18 1.95
CA LEU A 95 25.06 14.17 2.11
C LEU A 95 25.71 15.55 2.30
N ASP A 96 25.56 16.40 1.29
CA ASP A 96 26.01 17.78 1.34
C ASP A 96 24.93 18.66 1.95
N LEU A 97 25.23 19.25 3.11
CA LEU A 97 24.40 20.24 3.78
C LEU A 97 25.06 21.63 3.74
N SER A 98 25.96 21.91 2.81
CA SER A 98 26.47 23.27 2.64
C SER A 98 25.33 24.27 2.35
N PRO A 99 25.46 25.54 2.77
CA PRO A 99 24.42 26.53 2.54
C PRO A 99 24.03 26.64 1.07
N GLY A 100 22.74 26.50 0.79
CA GLY A 100 22.28 26.33 -0.58
C GLY A 100 20.77 26.30 -0.71
N ARG A 101 20.30 26.18 -1.96
CA ARG A 101 18.89 26.09 -2.29
C ARG A 101 18.66 24.94 -3.27
N LEU A 102 17.59 24.18 -3.05
CA LEU A 102 17.14 23.15 -3.96
C LEU A 102 15.62 23.19 -4.09
N ARG A 103 15.11 22.71 -5.22
CA ARG A 103 13.67 22.54 -5.45
C ARG A 103 13.32 21.07 -5.35
N THR A 104 12.11 20.80 -4.88
CA THR A 104 11.59 19.45 -4.75
C THR A 104 10.10 19.42 -5.06
N GLU A 105 9.64 18.34 -5.68
CA GLU A 105 8.20 18.06 -5.81
C GLU A 105 7.62 17.42 -4.54
N PHE A 106 8.46 17.07 -3.56
CA PHE A 106 8.13 16.26 -2.38
C PHE A 106 8.15 17.06 -1.08
N GLY A 107 7.93 18.37 -1.16
CA GLY A 107 7.96 19.28 -0.01
C GLY A 107 7.03 18.88 1.14
N GLY A 108 5.86 18.33 0.83
CA GLY A 108 4.92 17.89 1.88
C GLY A 108 5.36 16.64 2.65
N LEU A 109 6.40 15.90 2.23
CA LEU A 109 6.99 14.84 3.06
C LEU A 109 7.56 15.39 4.37
N PHE A 110 8.07 16.63 4.36
CA PHE A 110 8.68 17.25 5.52
C PHE A 110 7.67 17.53 6.65
N LEU A 111 6.36 17.51 6.36
CA LEU A 111 5.31 17.55 7.37
C LEU A 111 5.38 16.35 8.34
N PHE A 112 5.98 15.22 7.94
CA PHE A 112 6.10 14.03 8.79
C PHE A 112 7.38 14.01 9.64
N LEU A 113 8.38 14.86 9.35
CA LEU A 113 9.64 14.86 10.10
C LEU A 113 9.48 15.16 11.59
N PRO A 114 8.64 16.13 12.03
CA PRO A 114 8.43 16.37 13.45
C PRO A 114 7.96 15.13 14.21
N ASP A 115 7.02 14.37 13.64
CA ASP A 115 6.51 13.15 14.27
C ASP A 115 7.54 12.03 14.24
N LEU A 116 8.32 11.89 13.16
CA LEU A 116 9.39 10.89 13.07
C LEU A 116 10.52 11.13 14.08
N VAL A 117 10.84 12.39 14.35
CA VAL A 117 11.80 12.77 15.39
C VAL A 117 11.21 12.55 16.78
N ARG A 118 9.97 12.99 17.02
CA ARG A 118 9.27 12.79 18.30
C ARG A 118 9.11 11.31 18.67
N LEU A 119 8.97 10.43 17.66
CA LEU A 119 8.87 8.98 17.82
C LEU A 119 10.21 8.27 17.99
N ASP A 120 11.34 8.98 17.87
CA ASP A 120 12.68 8.40 17.81
C ASP A 120 12.78 7.24 16.80
N LEU A 121 12.46 7.53 15.53
CA LEU A 121 12.50 6.51 14.48
C LEU A 121 13.88 5.80 14.41
N ASP A 122 14.98 6.54 14.60
CA ASP A 122 16.33 5.95 14.53
C ASP A 122 16.60 4.99 15.69
N GLY A 123 16.20 5.34 16.93
CA GLY A 123 16.26 4.41 18.06
C GLY A 123 15.41 3.16 17.82
N ILE A 124 14.16 3.33 17.36
CA ILE A 124 13.27 2.21 17.04
C ILE A 124 13.88 1.27 15.99
N VAL A 125 14.41 1.83 14.89
CA VAL A 125 15.00 1.05 13.79
C VAL A 125 16.28 0.34 14.25
N GLY A 126 17.12 1.02 15.04
CA GLY A 126 18.34 0.47 15.61
C GLY A 126 18.09 -0.68 16.57
N GLU A 127 17.21 -0.49 17.55
CA GLU A 127 16.84 -1.53 18.52
C GLU A 127 16.14 -2.73 17.89
N SER A 128 15.44 -2.52 16.77
CA SER A 128 14.77 -3.60 16.04
C SER A 128 15.73 -4.43 15.18
N GLY A 129 17.02 -4.09 15.15
CA GLY A 129 18.04 -4.84 14.40
C GLY A 129 17.87 -4.76 12.89
N MET A 130 17.25 -3.70 12.37
CA MET A 130 17.05 -3.53 10.93
C MET A 130 18.41 -3.45 10.20
N PRO A 131 18.54 -4.09 9.02
CA PRO A 131 19.82 -4.16 8.33
C PRO A 131 20.26 -2.78 7.84
N GLY A 132 21.56 -2.59 7.65
CA GLY A 132 22.14 -1.41 7.01
C GLY A 132 23.35 -1.80 6.15
N SER A 133 23.98 -0.83 5.53
CA SER A 133 25.33 -0.94 4.98
C SER A 133 26.17 0.26 5.43
N THR A 134 27.49 0.21 5.22
CA THR A 134 28.37 1.34 5.51
C THR A 134 27.94 2.61 4.79
N MET A 135 27.54 2.49 3.51
CA MET A 135 27.07 3.64 2.71
C MET A 135 25.64 4.06 3.09
N ILE A 136 24.77 3.11 3.44
CA ILE A 136 23.36 3.40 3.75
C ILE A 136 23.01 2.71 5.07
N PRO A 137 23.24 3.37 6.22
CA PRO A 137 22.91 2.83 7.52
C PRO A 137 21.40 2.56 7.66
N ALA A 138 21.04 1.73 8.64
CA ALA A 138 19.69 1.18 8.79
C ALA A 138 18.59 2.27 8.82
N GLY A 139 18.79 3.33 9.60
CA GLY A 139 17.86 4.45 9.70
C GLY A 139 17.60 5.14 8.36
N HIS A 140 18.66 5.40 7.59
CA HIS A 140 18.55 6.05 6.28
C HIS A 140 17.83 5.16 5.26
N ALA A 141 18.16 3.87 5.22
CA ALA A 141 17.49 2.92 4.35
C ALA A 141 16.01 2.79 4.69
N PHE A 142 15.68 2.74 5.99
CA PHE A 142 14.31 2.65 6.46
C PHE A 142 13.50 3.90 6.13
N ARG A 143 14.05 5.11 6.38
CA ARG A 143 13.43 6.38 5.98
C ARG A 143 13.22 6.47 4.48
N ALA A 144 14.16 5.99 3.66
CA ALA A 144 14.01 5.98 2.21
C ALA A 144 12.80 5.12 1.78
N LEU A 145 12.64 3.92 2.36
CA LEU A 145 11.47 3.08 2.10
C LEU A 145 10.17 3.71 2.62
N LEU A 146 10.21 4.31 3.81
CA LEU A 146 9.06 4.98 4.41
C LEU A 146 8.63 6.21 3.61
N ALA A 147 9.58 6.98 3.06
CA ALA A 147 9.30 8.13 2.19
C ALA A 147 8.51 7.71 0.93
N LEU A 148 8.93 6.60 0.29
CA LEU A 148 8.20 6.03 -0.85
C LEU A 148 6.78 5.62 -0.46
N LYS A 149 6.60 5.07 0.75
CA LYS A 149 5.31 4.65 1.28
C LYS A 149 4.40 5.84 1.61
N LEU A 150 4.95 6.87 2.25
CA LEU A 150 4.25 8.11 2.61
C LEU A 150 3.83 8.89 1.36
N TRP A 151 4.65 8.91 0.32
CA TRP A 151 4.25 9.56 -0.94
C TRP A 151 3.17 8.78 -1.71
N GLY A 152 2.95 7.50 -1.38
CA GLY A 152 1.93 6.68 -2.02
C GLY A 152 2.21 6.44 -3.50
N ILE A 153 3.48 6.21 -3.89
CA ILE A 153 3.86 5.93 -5.29
C ILE A 153 3.20 4.64 -5.77
N GLY A 154 2.04 4.78 -6.41
CA GLY A 154 1.38 3.73 -7.17
C GLY A 154 1.96 3.69 -8.57
N ARG A 155 2.67 2.60 -8.88
CA ARG A 155 3.27 2.24 -10.19
C ARG A 155 3.14 3.30 -11.30
N PRO A 156 3.98 4.35 -11.34
CA PRO A 156 4.31 4.98 -12.60
C PRO A 156 5.37 4.11 -13.30
N PRO A 157 5.30 3.90 -14.62
CA PRO A 157 6.34 3.19 -15.38
C PRO A 157 7.74 3.85 -15.28
N HIS A 158 7.85 5.03 -14.67
CA HIS A 158 9.06 5.85 -14.59
C HIS A 158 9.40 6.32 -13.16
N ILE A 159 9.40 5.43 -12.15
CA ILE A 159 9.83 5.77 -10.77
C ILE A 159 11.22 6.42 -10.70
N MET A 160 12.07 6.22 -11.72
CA MET A 160 13.40 6.81 -11.78
C MET A 160 13.38 8.34 -11.85
N ALA A 161 12.31 8.97 -12.33
CA ALA A 161 12.19 10.42 -12.30
C ALA A 161 11.98 10.93 -10.86
N ASP A 162 11.16 10.23 -10.07
CA ASP A 162 10.84 10.57 -8.68
C ASP A 162 12.01 10.27 -7.71
N ILE A 163 12.76 9.18 -7.95
CA ILE A 163 13.95 8.80 -7.16
C ILE A 163 15.10 9.81 -7.33
N LEU A 164 15.12 10.58 -8.42
CA LEU A 164 16.16 11.58 -8.66
C LEU A 164 15.87 12.92 -7.97
N ASP A 165 14.73 13.06 -7.29
CA ASP A 165 14.41 14.30 -6.59
C ASP A 165 15.27 14.46 -5.31
N PRO A 166 15.98 15.59 -5.17
CA PRO A 166 16.89 15.81 -4.04
C PRO A 166 16.17 15.98 -2.69
N GLY A 167 14.90 16.42 -2.68
CA GLY A 167 14.14 16.60 -1.45
C GLY A 167 13.73 15.28 -0.78
N MET A 168 13.39 14.25 -1.58
CA MET A 168 13.13 12.92 -1.02
C MET A 168 14.40 12.28 -0.43
N ALA A 169 15.54 12.47 -1.11
CA ALA A 169 16.83 12.03 -0.59
C ALA A 169 17.19 12.75 0.72
N LEU A 170 17.02 14.07 0.76
CA LEU A 170 17.23 14.88 1.97
C LEU A 170 16.33 14.42 3.12
N PHE A 171 15.04 14.16 2.88
CA PHE A 171 14.14 13.60 3.90
C PHE A 171 14.71 12.32 4.53
N ALA A 172 15.31 11.44 3.73
CA ALA A 172 15.95 10.22 4.21
C ALA A 172 17.35 10.43 4.84
N GLY A 173 17.92 11.63 4.73
CA GLY A 173 19.29 11.93 5.14
C GLY A 173 20.34 11.34 4.19
N LEU A 174 20.07 11.33 2.88
CA LEU A 174 20.95 10.77 1.86
C LEU A 174 21.24 11.82 0.78
N ASN A 175 22.40 11.70 0.14
CA ASN A 175 22.77 12.53 -1.01
C ASN A 175 21.84 12.30 -2.23
N VAL A 176 21.41 11.06 -2.45
CA VAL A 176 20.41 10.65 -3.45
C VAL A 176 19.62 9.45 -2.93
N MET A 177 18.42 9.21 -3.47
CA MET A 177 17.63 8.04 -3.08
C MET A 177 18.31 6.74 -3.53
N PRO A 178 18.25 5.66 -2.72
CA PRO A 178 18.81 4.38 -3.11
C PRO A 178 18.12 3.82 -4.36
N LYS A 179 18.91 3.22 -5.25
CA LYS A 179 18.40 2.60 -6.47
C LYS A 179 17.52 1.40 -6.11
N ARG A 180 16.60 1.05 -7.03
CA ARG A 180 15.71 -0.12 -6.90
C ARG A 180 16.44 -1.38 -6.42
N ALA A 181 17.60 -1.70 -7.01
CA ALA A 181 18.36 -2.90 -6.66
C ALA A 181 18.79 -2.89 -5.19
N SER A 182 19.30 -1.77 -4.68
CA SER A 182 19.70 -1.60 -3.28
C SER A 182 18.52 -1.74 -2.32
N LEU A 183 17.37 -1.17 -2.66
CA LEU A 183 16.15 -1.30 -1.84
C LEU A 183 15.60 -2.74 -1.83
N THR A 184 15.70 -3.46 -2.96
CA THR A 184 15.34 -4.89 -3.03
C THR A 184 16.29 -5.76 -2.22
N GLU A 185 17.59 -5.51 -2.30
CA GLU A 185 18.60 -6.21 -1.49
C GLU A 185 18.44 -5.91 0.00
N TYR A 186 18.13 -4.66 0.37
CA TYR A 186 17.76 -4.32 1.74
C TYR A 186 16.60 -5.20 2.22
N SER A 187 15.52 -5.24 1.43
CA SER A 187 14.34 -6.00 1.80
C SER A 187 14.59 -7.50 1.89
N SER A 188 15.44 -8.06 1.02
CA SER A 188 15.79 -9.48 1.07
C SER A 188 16.55 -9.85 2.35
N ARG A 189 17.32 -8.92 2.92
CA ARG A 189 18.08 -9.11 4.18
C ARG A 189 17.24 -8.97 5.45
N VAL A 190 16.07 -8.34 5.40
CA VAL A 190 15.20 -8.22 6.58
C VAL A 190 14.67 -9.62 6.95
N ASP A 191 15.06 -10.16 8.11
CA ASP A 191 14.36 -11.31 8.69
C ASP A 191 12.97 -10.82 9.12
N PRO A 192 11.88 -11.40 8.60
CA PRO A 192 10.57 -10.90 8.97
C PRO A 192 10.16 -11.15 10.44
N ARG A 193 10.94 -11.89 11.24
CA ARG A 193 10.80 -11.88 12.72
C ARG A 193 11.10 -10.50 13.33
N LEU A 194 11.97 -9.72 12.69
CA LEU A 194 12.30 -8.35 13.14
C LEU A 194 11.13 -7.39 12.96
N CYS A 195 10.22 -7.66 12.01
CA CYS A 195 9.04 -6.84 11.79
C CYS A 195 8.08 -6.86 12.99
N ALA A 196 7.98 -7.98 13.71
CA ALA A 196 7.16 -8.07 14.93
C ALA A 196 7.72 -7.19 16.06
N GLY A 197 9.04 -7.24 16.30
CA GLY A 197 9.70 -6.41 17.30
C GLY A 197 9.66 -4.91 16.95
N LEU A 198 9.77 -4.58 15.66
CA LEU A 198 9.59 -3.23 15.14
C LEU A 198 8.16 -2.72 15.33
N MET A 199 7.17 -3.56 15.01
CA MET A 199 5.74 -3.24 15.20
C MET A 199 5.46 -2.91 16.67
N GLU A 200 5.94 -3.74 17.60
CA GLU A 200 5.77 -3.54 19.03
C GLU A 200 6.38 -2.21 19.50
N ARG A 201 7.62 -1.89 19.08
CA ARG A 201 8.32 -0.65 19.43
C ARG A 201 7.65 0.58 18.86
N TRP A 202 7.31 0.54 17.57
CA TRP A 202 6.57 1.61 16.91
C TRP A 202 5.28 1.93 17.68
N HIS A 203 4.52 0.89 18.00
CA HIS A 203 3.28 1.01 18.73
C HIS A 203 3.43 1.47 20.18
N ARG A 204 4.56 1.18 20.82
CA ARG A 204 4.88 1.68 22.16
C ARG A 204 5.21 3.16 22.09
N ALA A 205 6.03 3.58 21.14
CA ALA A 205 6.41 4.98 20.95
C ALA A 205 5.23 5.87 20.57
N THR A 206 4.21 5.31 19.89
CA THR A 206 2.99 6.06 19.55
C THR A 206 2.03 6.22 20.72
N ARG A 207 2.23 5.53 21.86
CA ARG A 207 1.41 5.73 23.07
C ARG A 207 1.70 7.09 23.68
N GLY A 208 0.66 7.82 24.05
CA GLY A 208 0.80 9.18 24.61
C GLY A 208 1.08 10.27 23.58
N LEU A 209 1.05 9.94 22.28
CA LEU A 209 0.84 10.94 21.24
C LEU A 209 -0.62 11.41 21.24
N ASP A 210 -0.96 12.33 20.34
CA ASP A 210 -2.31 12.87 20.14
C ASP A 210 -3.33 11.80 19.66
N ILE A 211 -2.95 10.52 19.64
CA ILE A 211 -3.78 9.36 19.30
C ILE A 211 -3.71 8.36 20.45
N ASP A 212 -4.87 8.07 21.05
CA ASP A 212 -4.99 7.02 22.06
C ASP A 212 -5.23 5.66 21.39
N LEU A 213 -4.17 4.86 21.28
CA LEU A 213 -4.23 3.48 20.78
C LEU A 213 -4.68 2.53 21.89
N GLY A 214 -5.82 1.88 21.68
CA GLY A 214 -6.39 0.91 22.61
C GLY A 214 -7.53 1.43 23.46
N GLY A 215 -8.00 2.66 23.23
CA GLY A 215 -9.01 3.39 24.03
C GLY A 215 -10.10 2.51 24.65
N ASP A 216 -11.18 2.23 23.92
CA ASP A 216 -12.25 1.36 24.42
C ASP A 216 -11.92 -0.14 24.34
N GLY A 217 -10.73 -0.51 23.83
CA GLY A 217 -10.32 -1.90 23.63
C GLY A 217 -11.14 -2.65 22.58
N SER A 218 -11.75 -1.94 21.62
CA SER A 218 -12.58 -2.51 20.54
C SER A 218 -11.82 -2.56 19.21
N PHE A 219 -11.76 -3.75 18.60
CA PHE A 219 -10.96 -4.00 17.40
C PHE A 219 -11.78 -4.61 16.26
N ASP A 220 -11.55 -4.10 15.06
CA ASP A 220 -12.03 -4.70 13.83
C ASP A 220 -10.93 -5.61 13.25
N LEU A 221 -11.25 -6.88 13.05
CA LEU A 221 -10.31 -7.88 12.52
C LEU A 221 -10.72 -8.28 11.10
N ASP A 222 -9.72 -8.49 10.24
CA ASP A 222 -9.97 -8.95 8.88
C ASP A 222 -8.78 -9.71 8.29
N PHE A 223 -9.09 -10.53 7.29
CA PHE A 223 -8.10 -11.16 6.43
C PHE A 223 -8.04 -10.46 5.09
N HIS A 224 -6.86 -9.96 4.73
CA HIS A 224 -6.60 -9.39 3.42
C HIS A 224 -5.72 -10.31 2.60
N THR A 225 -6.16 -10.64 1.38
CA THR A 225 -5.32 -11.40 0.45
C THR A 225 -4.53 -10.45 -0.43
N ILE A 226 -3.21 -10.48 -0.27
CA ILE A 226 -2.27 -9.74 -1.10
C ILE A 226 -1.93 -10.55 -2.36
N PRO A 227 -2.27 -10.09 -3.58
CA PRO A 227 -1.99 -10.79 -4.83
C PRO A 227 -0.50 -11.09 -5.08
N TYR A 228 -0.14 -12.36 -5.27
CA TYR A 228 1.18 -12.76 -5.72
C TYR A 228 1.17 -13.12 -7.21
N HIS A 229 2.05 -12.47 -7.99
CA HIS A 229 2.09 -12.60 -9.45
C HIS A 229 3.32 -13.37 -9.97
N GLY A 230 4.16 -13.92 -9.09
CA GLY A 230 5.31 -14.73 -9.47
C GLY A 230 4.98 -16.22 -9.64
N ASP A 231 5.92 -16.96 -10.22
CA ASP A 231 5.74 -18.39 -10.52
C ASP A 231 6.09 -19.33 -9.36
N ALA A 232 6.47 -18.80 -8.19
CA ALA A 232 6.87 -19.60 -7.03
C ALA A 232 5.84 -20.71 -6.70
N ALA A 233 6.31 -21.95 -6.64
CA ALA A 233 5.48 -23.14 -6.47
C ALA A 233 4.89 -23.27 -5.05
N LEU A 234 5.55 -22.67 -4.05
CA LEU A 234 5.21 -22.79 -2.63
C LEU A 234 4.17 -21.77 -2.13
N ILE A 235 3.66 -20.89 -3.00
CA ILE A 235 2.69 -19.87 -2.60
C ILE A 235 1.26 -20.38 -2.74
N GLU A 236 0.55 -20.31 -1.62
CA GLU A 236 -0.83 -20.75 -1.48
C GLU A 236 -1.82 -19.88 -2.27
N ARG A 237 -3.02 -20.43 -2.47
CA ARG A 237 -4.10 -19.75 -3.18
C ARG A 237 -5.16 -19.28 -2.19
N HIS A 238 -5.44 -17.98 -2.22
CA HIS A 238 -6.45 -17.35 -1.39
C HIS A 238 -7.45 -16.57 -2.25
N TYR A 239 -8.64 -16.32 -1.70
CA TYR A 239 -9.70 -15.62 -2.38
C TYR A 239 -9.43 -14.11 -2.37
N VAL A 240 -9.35 -13.50 -3.56
CA VAL A 240 -9.16 -12.05 -3.71
C VAL A 240 -10.52 -11.41 -4.00
N SER A 241 -11.04 -10.67 -3.02
CA SER A 241 -12.36 -10.00 -3.08
C SER A 241 -12.49 -9.06 -4.28
N LYS A 242 -11.51 -8.17 -4.49
CA LYS A 242 -11.49 -7.20 -5.61
C LYS A 242 -11.58 -7.85 -7.01
N ARG A 243 -11.17 -9.11 -7.15
CA ARG A 243 -11.15 -9.84 -8.44
C ARG A 243 -12.15 -10.98 -8.51
N SER A 244 -12.94 -11.17 -7.45
CA SER A 244 -13.90 -12.27 -7.28
C SER A 244 -13.35 -13.65 -7.69
N ARG A 245 -12.08 -13.93 -7.37
CA ARG A 245 -11.41 -15.18 -7.77
C ARG A 245 -10.36 -15.63 -6.77
N THR A 246 -10.14 -16.94 -6.71
CA THR A 246 -9.05 -17.56 -5.95
C THR A 246 -7.76 -17.58 -6.78
N GLN A 247 -6.69 -16.97 -6.29
CA GLN A 247 -5.40 -16.88 -6.98
C GLN A 247 -4.23 -17.01 -5.99
N LYS A 248 -3.01 -17.19 -6.50
CA LYS A 248 -1.81 -17.15 -5.66
C LYS A 248 -1.75 -15.81 -4.92
N GLY A 249 -1.53 -15.87 -3.62
CA GLY A 249 -1.51 -14.69 -2.77
C GLY A 249 -0.95 -14.99 -1.40
N ILE A 250 -0.75 -13.95 -0.63
CA ILE A 250 -0.32 -14.03 0.76
C ILE A 250 -1.47 -13.53 1.62
N LEU A 251 -1.87 -14.34 2.60
CA LEU A 251 -2.93 -14.00 3.52
C LEU A 251 -2.37 -13.17 4.67
N ALA A 252 -2.80 -11.92 4.77
CA ALA A 252 -2.45 -11.02 5.85
C ALA A 252 -3.60 -10.89 6.84
N PHE A 253 -3.36 -11.19 8.11
CA PHE A 253 -4.28 -10.85 9.19
C PHE A 253 -4.02 -9.43 9.65
N LEU A 254 -5.08 -8.63 9.77
CA LEU A 254 -4.99 -7.24 10.17
C LEU A 254 -5.93 -6.99 11.35
N ALA A 255 -5.44 -6.32 12.38
CA ALA A 255 -6.26 -5.79 13.45
C ALA A 255 -6.20 -4.26 13.45
N ARG A 256 -7.38 -3.64 13.46
CA ARG A 256 -7.53 -2.19 13.50
C ARG A 256 -8.27 -1.77 14.75
N ASP A 257 -7.71 -0.78 15.44
CA ASP A 257 -8.37 -0.08 16.52
C ASP A 257 -9.55 0.74 15.96
N ALA A 258 -10.75 0.51 16.50
CA ALA A 258 -11.97 1.10 15.96
C ALA A 258 -12.06 2.61 16.19
N ASP A 259 -11.53 3.09 17.33
CA ASP A 259 -11.62 4.49 17.75
C ASP A 259 -10.48 5.31 17.15
N ALA A 260 -9.24 4.84 17.37
CA ALA A 260 -8.03 5.45 16.83
C ALA A 260 -7.95 5.35 15.31
N ARG A 261 -8.67 4.38 14.72
CA ARG A 261 -8.70 4.08 13.29
C ARG A 261 -7.33 3.69 12.73
N LEU A 262 -6.49 3.09 13.57
CA LEU A 262 -5.12 2.68 13.25
C LEU A 262 -5.00 1.16 13.17
N PHE A 263 -4.18 0.68 12.24
CA PHE A 263 -3.71 -0.70 12.31
C PHE A 263 -2.80 -0.85 13.51
N CYS A 264 -3.13 -1.81 14.39
CA CYS A 264 -2.40 -2.07 15.62
C CYS A 264 -1.72 -3.45 15.62
N TYR A 265 -2.02 -4.28 14.61
CA TYR A 265 -1.40 -5.58 14.38
C TYR A 265 -1.52 -5.96 12.91
N ALA A 266 -0.46 -6.57 12.37
CA ALA A 266 -0.44 -7.15 11.04
C ALA A 266 0.46 -8.39 11.00
N ASN A 267 -0.01 -9.47 10.38
CA ASN A 267 0.78 -10.69 10.18
C ASN A 267 0.54 -11.27 8.78
N ALA A 268 1.57 -11.33 7.93
CA ALA A 268 1.53 -11.93 6.58
C ALA A 268 2.00 -13.38 6.53
N ARG A 269 2.38 -13.98 7.67
CA ARG A 269 2.92 -15.35 7.74
C ARG A 269 1.87 -16.38 8.12
N VAL A 270 0.60 -16.03 8.01
CA VAL A 270 -0.49 -16.90 8.41
C VAL A 270 -0.59 -18.05 7.42
N ARG A 271 -0.23 -19.26 7.87
CA ARG A 271 -0.44 -20.49 7.11
C ARG A 271 -1.92 -20.84 7.12
N LYS A 272 -2.43 -21.43 6.04
CA LYS A 272 -3.87 -21.72 5.91
C LYS A 272 -4.42 -22.68 6.95
N ASP A 273 -3.60 -23.60 7.46
CA ASP A 273 -3.94 -24.51 8.56
C ASP A 273 -4.03 -23.79 9.92
N GLU A 274 -3.34 -22.67 10.08
CA GLU A 274 -3.27 -21.89 11.33
C GLU A 274 -4.16 -20.64 11.32
N GLN A 275 -4.76 -20.29 10.17
CA GLN A 275 -5.44 -19.00 9.98
C GLN A 275 -6.54 -18.73 11.01
N ASN A 276 -7.28 -19.76 11.42
CA ASN A 276 -8.41 -19.54 12.32
C ASN A 276 -7.94 -19.16 13.73
N ASP A 277 -6.72 -19.52 14.12
CA ASP A 277 -6.15 -19.30 15.45
C ASP A 277 -5.42 -17.96 15.56
N GLU A 278 -5.26 -17.25 14.44
CA GLU A 278 -4.59 -15.95 14.41
C GLU A 278 -5.31 -14.88 15.26
N ILE A 279 -6.63 -15.00 15.42
CA ILE A 279 -7.39 -14.17 16.37
C ILE A 279 -6.89 -14.32 17.82
N LEU A 280 -6.52 -15.54 18.24
CA LEU A 280 -6.00 -15.81 19.58
C LEU A 280 -4.56 -15.29 19.72
N ARG A 281 -3.76 -15.38 18.65
CA ARG A 281 -2.42 -14.77 18.60
C ARG A 281 -2.49 -13.25 18.71
N PHE A 282 -3.46 -12.61 18.07
CA PHE A 282 -3.70 -11.18 18.24
C PHE A 282 -4.08 -10.84 19.69
N VAL A 283 -4.95 -11.62 20.33
CA VAL A 283 -5.33 -11.45 21.74
C VAL A 283 -4.10 -11.57 22.65
N GLU A 284 -3.24 -12.57 22.41
CA GLU A 284 -1.99 -12.75 23.14
C GLU A 284 -1.05 -11.56 22.95
N PHE A 285 -0.82 -11.14 21.69
CA PHE A 285 -0.03 -9.96 21.36
C PHE A 285 -0.55 -8.71 22.10
N TRP A 286 -1.87 -8.50 22.10
CA TRP A 286 -2.49 -7.37 22.78
C TRP A 286 -2.27 -7.42 24.29
N LYS A 287 -2.42 -8.61 24.90
CA LYS A 287 -2.19 -8.82 26.33
C LYS A 287 -0.74 -8.59 26.73
N GLN A 288 0.21 -9.14 25.98
CA GLN A 288 1.64 -8.91 26.22
C GLN A 288 1.98 -7.42 26.14
N ARG A 289 1.34 -6.70 25.20
CA ARG A 289 1.60 -5.28 24.94
C ARG A 289 0.95 -4.33 25.95
N THR A 290 -0.27 -4.61 26.41
CA THR A 290 -1.06 -3.68 27.26
C THR A 290 -1.18 -4.14 28.71
N GLY A 291 -0.92 -5.42 28.99
CA GLY A 291 -1.27 -6.07 30.25
C GLY A 291 -2.74 -6.51 30.33
N GLY A 292 -3.61 -6.05 29.43
CA GLY A 292 -5.05 -6.35 29.41
C GLY A 292 -5.49 -7.12 28.16
N LEU A 293 -6.64 -7.78 28.23
CA LEU A 293 -7.26 -8.41 27.07
C LEU A 293 -8.01 -7.35 26.23
N PRO A 294 -8.22 -7.58 24.92
CA PRO A 294 -9.17 -6.80 24.14
C PRO A 294 -10.55 -6.86 24.80
N ARG A 295 -11.28 -5.75 24.80
CA ARG A 295 -12.66 -5.72 25.31
C ARG A 295 -13.61 -6.34 24.29
N GLU A 296 -13.48 -5.95 23.03
CA GLU A 296 -14.44 -6.33 21.98
C GLU A 296 -13.73 -6.62 20.65
N LEU A 297 -14.14 -7.69 19.96
CA LEU A 297 -13.62 -8.08 18.64
C LEU A 297 -14.76 -8.19 17.59
N ILE A 298 -14.62 -7.51 16.46
CA ILE A 298 -15.63 -7.51 15.39
C ILE A 298 -15.01 -8.05 14.10
N PHE A 299 -15.61 -9.10 13.53
CA PHE A 299 -15.02 -9.81 12.40
C PHE A 299 -16.06 -10.49 11.50
N ASP A 300 -15.62 -10.99 10.34
CA ASP A 300 -16.48 -11.69 9.41
C ASP A 300 -16.76 -13.15 9.84
N SER A 301 -17.66 -13.83 9.13
CA SER A 301 -18.06 -15.21 9.45
C SER A 301 -16.97 -16.28 9.20
N ARG A 302 -15.87 -15.94 8.52
CA ARG A 302 -14.84 -16.88 8.07
C ARG A 302 -13.50 -16.71 8.78
N LEU A 303 -13.35 -15.66 9.56
CA LEU A 303 -12.12 -15.31 10.24
C LEU A 303 -11.71 -16.37 11.28
N THR A 304 -12.67 -17.03 11.93
CA THR A 304 -12.34 -18.04 12.95
C THR A 304 -13.41 -19.14 13.09
N THR A 305 -13.17 -20.09 13.99
CA THR A 305 -14.06 -21.23 14.27
C THR A 305 -14.91 -21.01 15.52
N HIS A 306 -16.00 -21.77 15.67
CA HIS A 306 -16.79 -21.76 16.91
C HIS A 306 -15.99 -22.20 18.14
N GLY A 307 -14.97 -23.05 17.98
CA GLY A 307 -14.07 -23.41 19.09
C GLY A 307 -13.26 -22.21 19.59
N ASN A 308 -12.81 -21.35 18.68
CA ASN A 308 -12.10 -20.13 19.08
C ASN A 308 -13.07 -19.08 19.65
N LEU A 309 -14.33 -19.04 19.21
CA LEU A 309 -15.37 -18.24 19.88
C LEU A 309 -15.58 -18.70 21.34
N ALA A 310 -15.51 -20.01 21.60
CA ALA A 310 -15.58 -20.53 22.97
C ALA A 310 -14.40 -20.08 23.83
N GLU A 311 -13.19 -20.02 23.26
CA GLU A 311 -12.03 -19.51 23.96
C GLU A 311 -12.14 -18.01 24.26
N LEU A 312 -12.64 -17.20 23.31
CA LEU A 312 -12.91 -15.77 23.54
C LEU A 312 -13.93 -15.56 24.65
N GLU A 313 -15.02 -16.33 24.66
CA GLU A 313 -16.02 -16.33 25.73
C GLU A 313 -15.38 -16.66 27.09
N ARG A 314 -14.56 -17.71 27.15
CA ARG A 314 -13.85 -18.12 28.37
C ARG A 314 -12.89 -17.04 28.88
N MET A 315 -12.31 -16.26 27.97
CA MET A 315 -11.43 -15.12 28.29
C MET A 315 -12.22 -13.87 28.69
N GLY A 316 -13.55 -13.86 28.57
CA GLY A 316 -14.40 -12.69 28.84
C GLY A 316 -14.29 -11.60 27.78
N ILE A 317 -13.96 -11.96 26.54
CA ILE A 317 -13.82 -11.03 25.42
C ILE A 317 -15.15 -10.98 24.65
N ASP A 318 -15.74 -9.80 24.53
CA ASP A 318 -16.96 -9.63 23.75
C ASP A 318 -16.64 -9.76 22.24
N PHE A 319 -17.57 -10.32 21.46
CA PHE A 319 -17.40 -10.37 20.01
C PHE A 319 -18.71 -10.19 19.24
N VAL A 320 -18.59 -9.68 18.00
CA VAL A 320 -19.69 -9.64 17.04
C VAL A 320 -19.21 -10.16 15.69
N THR A 321 -19.84 -11.21 15.18
CA THR A 321 -19.50 -11.83 13.89
C THR A 321 -20.73 -12.09 13.03
N LEU A 322 -20.52 -12.30 11.73
CA LEU A 322 -21.58 -12.75 10.82
C LEU A 322 -21.83 -14.24 10.96
N ARG A 323 -23.09 -14.65 10.79
CA ARG A 323 -23.46 -16.05 10.58
C ARG A 323 -23.62 -16.35 9.11
N LYS A 324 -23.06 -17.47 8.66
CA LYS A 324 -23.32 -17.99 7.32
C LYS A 324 -24.81 -18.32 7.15
N ARG A 325 -25.40 -17.82 6.06
CA ARG A 325 -26.79 -18.10 5.68
C ARG A 325 -26.92 -19.52 5.15
N THR A 326 -27.88 -20.28 5.66
CA THR A 326 -28.30 -21.58 5.10
C THR A 326 -29.76 -21.52 4.68
N LYS A 327 -30.17 -22.34 3.71
CA LYS A 327 -31.57 -22.37 3.24
C LYS A 327 -32.54 -22.65 4.38
N SER A 328 -32.19 -23.59 5.27
CA SER A 328 -33.01 -23.93 6.45
C SER A 328 -33.13 -22.75 7.43
N LEU A 329 -32.05 -22.02 7.68
CA LEU A 329 -32.07 -20.87 8.57
C LEU A 329 -32.88 -19.71 7.98
N LEU A 330 -32.74 -19.45 6.68
CA LEU A 330 -33.53 -18.43 6.01
C LEU A 330 -35.01 -18.78 5.99
N ALA A 331 -35.36 -20.04 5.76
CA ALA A 331 -36.74 -20.51 5.84
C ALA A 331 -37.33 -20.36 7.25
N ALA A 332 -36.55 -20.71 8.30
CA ALA A 332 -36.97 -20.54 9.68
C ALA A 332 -37.20 -19.06 10.05
N ILE A 333 -36.33 -18.16 9.60
CA ILE A 333 -36.49 -16.71 9.81
C ILE A 333 -37.70 -16.17 9.05
N ALA A 334 -37.94 -16.63 7.83
CA ALA A 334 -39.09 -16.23 7.03
C ALA A 334 -40.43 -16.73 7.60
N ALA A 335 -40.41 -17.86 8.31
CA ALA A 335 -41.59 -18.42 8.98
C ALA A 335 -41.86 -17.83 10.38
N ALA A 336 -41.01 -16.93 10.87
CA ALA A 336 -41.20 -16.31 12.18
C ALA A 336 -42.44 -15.39 12.18
N PRO A 337 -43.31 -15.45 13.22
CA PRO A 337 -44.46 -14.57 13.35
C PRO A 337 -44.09 -13.09 13.31
N ASP A 338 -44.94 -12.26 12.69
CA ASP A 338 -44.73 -10.80 12.60
C ASP A 338 -44.60 -10.13 13.98
N ALA A 339 -45.23 -10.71 15.02
CA ALA A 339 -45.16 -10.21 16.39
C ALA A 339 -43.75 -10.30 17.02
N ASP A 340 -42.91 -11.22 16.54
CA ASP A 340 -41.54 -11.41 17.04
C ASP A 340 -40.55 -10.41 16.42
N TRP A 341 -40.96 -9.76 15.32
CA TRP A 341 -40.17 -8.73 14.66
C TRP A 341 -40.32 -7.39 15.36
N ARG A 342 -39.18 -6.79 15.70
CA ARG A 342 -39.14 -5.44 16.29
C ARG A 342 -38.37 -4.49 15.39
N ARG A 343 -38.75 -3.22 15.38
CA ARG A 343 -37.96 -2.16 14.74
C ARG A 343 -36.99 -1.57 15.74
N VAL A 344 -35.75 -1.39 15.32
CA VAL A 344 -34.74 -0.62 16.08
C VAL A 344 -34.36 0.62 15.30
N ARG A 345 -33.91 1.66 15.99
CA ARG A 345 -33.41 2.87 15.35
C ARG A 345 -31.88 2.87 15.38
N LEU A 346 -31.27 2.92 14.21
CA LEU A 346 -29.83 3.05 14.03
C LEU A 346 -29.42 4.52 13.96
N THR A 347 -28.19 4.80 14.36
CA THR A 347 -27.66 6.17 14.42
C THR A 347 -26.68 6.47 13.29
N ASN A 348 -25.95 5.47 12.79
CA ASN A 348 -24.80 5.68 11.90
C ASN A 348 -25.01 5.17 10.47
N VAL A 349 -26.27 5.06 10.03
CA VAL A 349 -26.64 4.58 8.69
C VAL A 349 -27.44 5.63 7.92
N GLY A 350 -27.46 5.48 6.59
CA GLY A 350 -28.26 6.34 5.70
C GLY A 350 -29.74 6.37 6.10
N ARG A 351 -30.42 7.48 5.81
CA ARG A 351 -31.82 7.73 6.24
C ARG A 351 -32.77 6.57 5.91
N ILE A 352 -32.59 5.94 4.74
CA ILE A 352 -33.42 4.83 4.25
C ILE A 352 -33.23 3.52 5.04
N TYR A 353 -32.11 3.35 5.75
CA TYR A 353 -31.77 2.14 6.52
C TYR A 353 -31.87 2.37 8.04
N ARG A 354 -32.41 3.51 8.47
CA ARG A 354 -32.37 3.95 9.87
C ARG A 354 -33.25 3.12 10.82
N THR A 355 -34.25 2.43 10.29
CA THR A 355 -35.24 1.70 11.10
C THR A 355 -35.43 0.25 10.64
N PRO A 356 -34.36 -0.58 10.65
CA PRO A 356 -34.46 -1.96 10.20
C PRO A 356 -35.36 -2.78 11.15
N ARG A 357 -35.96 -3.83 10.60
CA ARG A 357 -36.63 -4.87 11.38
C ARG A 357 -35.62 -5.90 11.82
N ILE A 358 -35.74 -6.34 13.07
CA ILE A 358 -34.87 -7.34 13.66
C ILE A 358 -35.69 -8.46 14.29
N LEU A 359 -35.13 -9.66 14.23
CA LEU A 359 -35.61 -10.85 14.92
C LEU A 359 -34.46 -11.39 15.77
N GLU A 360 -34.72 -11.55 17.06
CA GLU A 360 -33.72 -12.05 18.00
C GLU A 360 -34.04 -13.45 18.45
N SER A 361 -32.99 -14.25 18.59
CA SER A 361 -33.10 -15.63 19.02
C SER A 361 -31.80 -16.04 19.70
N THR A 362 -31.86 -17.10 20.48
CA THR A 362 -30.70 -17.76 21.04
C THR A 362 -30.49 -19.08 20.32
N VAL A 363 -29.24 -19.39 19.98
CA VAL A 363 -28.91 -20.60 19.21
C VAL A 363 -27.76 -21.34 19.87
N ARG A 364 -27.66 -22.65 19.62
CA ARG A 364 -26.50 -23.44 20.00
C ARG A 364 -25.60 -23.65 18.79
N LEU A 365 -24.29 -23.47 19.01
CA LEU A 365 -23.28 -23.74 17.99
C LEU A 365 -22.45 -24.95 18.39
N ALA A 366 -22.09 -25.79 17.43
CA ALA A 366 -21.19 -26.89 17.68
C ALA A 366 -19.85 -26.37 18.22
N ARG A 367 -19.35 -26.98 19.30
CA ARG A 367 -18.09 -26.61 19.99
C ARG A 367 -18.08 -25.22 20.64
N TYR A 368 -19.25 -24.60 20.83
CA TYR A 368 -19.40 -23.40 21.65
C TYR A 368 -20.13 -23.76 22.95
N PRO A 369 -19.68 -23.26 24.12
CA PRO A 369 -20.34 -23.55 25.39
C PRO A 369 -21.67 -22.80 25.46
N GLY A 370 -22.75 -23.56 25.60
CA GLY A 370 -24.08 -23.01 25.81
C GLY A 370 -24.63 -22.25 24.61
N ASP A 371 -25.29 -21.16 24.93
CA ASP A 371 -26.26 -20.47 24.11
C ASP A 371 -25.68 -19.13 23.64
N ILE A 372 -25.71 -18.86 22.33
CA ILE A 372 -25.22 -17.62 21.74
C ILE A 372 -26.37 -16.80 21.16
N ARG A 373 -26.29 -15.48 21.26
CA ARG A 373 -27.30 -14.59 20.71
C ARG A 373 -27.16 -14.48 19.20
N GLN A 374 -28.30 -14.61 18.52
CA GLN A 374 -28.46 -14.36 17.10
C GLN A 374 -29.39 -13.17 16.89
N ILE A 375 -28.98 -12.26 15.99
CA ILE A 375 -29.82 -11.14 15.54
C ILE A 375 -29.93 -11.23 14.02
N ALA A 376 -31.13 -11.51 13.52
CA ALA A 376 -31.44 -11.38 12.09
C ALA A 376 -31.93 -9.96 11.82
N VAL A 377 -31.38 -9.33 10.78
CA VAL A 377 -31.65 -7.92 10.43
C VAL A 377 -32.11 -7.83 8.98
N CYS A 378 -33.32 -7.33 8.79
CA CYS A 378 -33.92 -7.05 7.49
C CYS A 378 -33.89 -5.55 7.19
N ASP A 379 -34.18 -5.18 5.94
CA ASP A 379 -34.35 -3.79 5.51
C ASP A 379 -33.06 -2.93 5.60
N LEU A 380 -31.88 -3.56 5.53
CA LEU A 380 -30.57 -2.90 5.40
C LEU A 380 -30.07 -2.77 3.95
N GLY A 381 -30.97 -2.93 2.96
CA GLY A 381 -30.63 -2.82 1.54
C GLY A 381 -30.12 -4.11 0.88
N HIS A 382 -30.22 -5.24 1.57
CA HIS A 382 -29.96 -6.57 1.00
C HIS A 382 -31.26 -7.36 0.90
N GLU A 383 -31.40 -8.20 -0.14
CA GLU A 383 -32.56 -9.09 -0.30
C GLU A 383 -32.67 -10.11 0.84
N ASN A 384 -31.53 -10.63 1.29
CA ASN A 384 -31.45 -11.59 2.37
C ASN A 384 -31.06 -10.92 3.70
N PRO A 385 -31.60 -11.38 4.85
CA PRO A 385 -31.28 -10.81 6.15
C PRO A 385 -29.78 -10.90 6.49
N THR A 386 -29.26 -9.88 7.14
CA THR A 386 -27.94 -9.92 7.78
C THR A 386 -28.07 -10.65 9.11
N LEU A 387 -27.22 -11.67 9.34
CA LEU A 387 -27.29 -12.50 10.53
C LEU A 387 -26.05 -12.24 11.38
N LEU A 388 -26.24 -11.71 12.58
CA LEU A 388 -25.19 -11.47 13.56
C LEU A 388 -25.19 -12.58 14.62
N LEU A 389 -24.01 -12.95 15.09
CA LEU A 389 -23.76 -13.78 16.26
C LEU A 389 -22.90 -13.01 17.26
N THR A 390 -23.25 -13.09 18.54
CA THR A 390 -22.52 -12.42 19.61
C THR A 390 -22.74 -13.11 20.96
N ASN A 391 -21.74 -13.06 21.83
CA ASN A 391 -21.87 -13.40 23.24
C ASN A 391 -22.46 -12.26 24.09
N GLN A 392 -22.63 -11.06 23.53
CA GLN A 392 -23.19 -9.92 24.24
C GLN A 392 -24.72 -10.07 24.42
N MET A 393 -25.14 -10.70 25.52
CA MET A 393 -26.55 -10.98 25.81
C MET A 393 -27.36 -9.75 26.24
N LYS A 394 -26.70 -8.73 26.79
CA LYS A 394 -27.36 -7.56 27.41
C LYS A 394 -27.32 -6.29 26.55
N THR A 395 -26.31 -6.13 25.69
CA THR A 395 -26.16 -4.96 24.82
C THR A 395 -27.38 -4.80 23.90
N SER A 396 -27.85 -3.59 23.62
CA SER A 396 -29.03 -3.46 22.75
C SER A 396 -28.71 -3.91 21.32
N ALA A 397 -29.67 -4.54 20.64
CA ALA A 397 -29.49 -4.97 19.26
C ALA A 397 -29.15 -3.80 18.33
N GLY A 398 -29.74 -2.62 18.55
CA GLY A 398 -29.43 -1.41 17.80
C GLY A 398 -27.95 -1.02 17.91
N GLN A 399 -27.37 -1.06 19.11
CA GLN A 399 -25.94 -0.78 19.33
C GLN A 399 -25.05 -1.80 18.63
N LEU A 400 -25.36 -3.09 18.73
CA LEU A 400 -24.59 -4.16 18.07
C LEU A 400 -24.61 -4.02 16.54
N ILE A 401 -25.78 -3.67 15.98
CA ILE A 401 -25.94 -3.46 14.53
C ILE A 401 -25.20 -2.20 14.10
N ASP A 402 -25.31 -1.08 14.84
CA ASP A 402 -24.55 0.13 14.56
C ASP A 402 -23.03 -0.14 14.64
N ARG A 403 -22.58 -0.91 15.64
CA ARG A 403 -21.17 -1.27 15.82
C ARG A 403 -20.65 -2.13 14.67
N TYR A 404 -21.42 -3.12 14.22
CA TYR A 404 -21.05 -3.93 13.06
C TYR A 404 -21.11 -3.13 11.75
N ALA A 405 -22.10 -2.23 11.59
CA ALA A 405 -22.18 -1.36 10.41
C ALA A 405 -21.00 -0.39 10.32
N ARG A 406 -20.50 0.12 11.45
CA ARG A 406 -19.26 0.91 11.50
C ARG A 406 -18.05 0.12 10.97
N ARG A 407 -17.94 -1.18 11.27
CA ARG A 407 -16.90 -2.05 10.68
C ARG A 407 -16.94 -2.04 9.16
N MET A 408 -18.11 -2.00 8.51
CA MET A 408 -18.19 -1.94 7.03
C MET A 408 -17.71 -0.60 6.45
N VAL A 409 -17.98 0.52 7.13
CA VAL A 409 -17.41 1.84 6.75
C VAL A 409 -15.90 1.83 6.95
N ILE A 410 -15.44 1.10 7.96
CA ILE A 410 -14.02 0.92 8.31
C ILE A 410 -13.34 -0.06 7.35
N GLU A 411 -14.01 -1.10 6.85
CA GLU A 411 -13.54 -2.05 5.82
C GLU A 411 -13.18 -1.29 4.54
N ASN A 412 -14.02 -0.32 4.13
CA ASN A 412 -13.67 0.60 3.06
C ASN A 412 -12.40 1.41 3.37
N ALA A 413 -12.16 1.77 4.63
CA ALA A 413 -10.95 2.48 5.04
C ALA A 413 -9.71 1.54 5.17
N ILE A 414 -9.91 0.25 5.48
CA ILE A 414 -8.86 -0.78 5.39
C ILE A 414 -8.50 -0.97 3.92
N ALA A 415 -9.50 -1.14 3.04
CA ALA A 415 -9.33 -1.23 1.60
C ALA A 415 -8.68 0.04 1.01
N ASP A 416 -9.05 1.24 1.47
CA ASP A 416 -8.44 2.50 1.05
C ASP A 416 -6.99 2.62 1.53
N ALA A 417 -6.68 2.17 2.76
CA ALA A 417 -5.30 2.17 3.25
C ALA A 417 -4.46 1.14 2.47
N ILE A 418 -4.98 -0.04 2.21
CA ILE A 418 -4.36 -1.07 1.36
C ILE A 418 -4.10 -0.52 -0.05
N ASP A 419 -5.08 0.17 -0.62
CA ASP A 419 -5.00 0.72 -1.98
C ASP A 419 -4.04 1.92 -2.06
N PHE A 420 -4.11 2.85 -1.10
CA PHE A 420 -3.26 4.05 -1.08
C PHE A 420 -1.81 3.74 -0.72
N PHE A 421 -1.58 2.84 0.24
CA PHE A 421 -0.23 2.40 0.60
C PHE A 421 0.27 1.26 -0.29
N HIS A 422 -0.49 0.87 -1.31
CA HIS A 422 -0.09 -0.14 -2.30
C HIS A 422 0.26 -1.51 -1.71
N MET A 423 -0.44 -1.93 -0.65
CA MET A 423 -0.25 -3.23 -0.03
C MET A 423 -0.54 -4.39 -1.01
N ASP A 424 -1.46 -4.18 -1.98
CA ASP A 424 -1.75 -5.12 -3.08
C ASP A 424 -0.64 -5.19 -4.14
N ALA A 425 0.32 -4.27 -4.10
CA ALA A 425 1.43 -4.20 -5.02
C ALA A 425 2.69 -4.81 -4.38
N LEU A 426 2.70 -6.14 -4.23
CA LEU A 426 3.96 -6.90 -4.04
C LEU A 426 4.98 -6.66 -5.17
N SER A 427 4.52 -5.98 -6.22
CA SER A 427 5.28 -5.44 -7.35
C SER A 427 5.29 -3.91 -7.34
N ALA A 428 5.39 -3.28 -6.16
CA ALA A 428 5.84 -1.90 -6.04
C ALA A 428 7.15 -1.77 -6.82
N ALA A 429 7.51 -0.55 -7.21
CA ALA A 429 8.69 -0.40 -8.08
C ALA A 429 9.98 -0.93 -7.44
N VAL A 430 9.96 -1.23 -6.13
CA VAL A 430 10.92 -2.07 -5.42
C VAL A 430 10.24 -3.39 -5.01
N PRO A 431 10.69 -4.56 -5.51
CA PRO A 431 10.33 -5.85 -4.94
C PRO A 431 10.70 -5.90 -3.45
N MET A 432 9.71 -6.14 -2.60
CA MET A 432 9.86 -6.06 -1.13
C MET A 432 9.19 -7.28 -0.46
N LYS A 433 9.79 -7.78 0.63
CA LYS A 433 9.17 -8.78 1.50
C LYS A 433 7.88 -8.23 2.09
N VAL A 434 6.84 -9.07 2.13
CA VAL A 434 5.48 -8.66 2.49
C VAL A 434 5.40 -8.12 3.90
N ASP A 435 6.08 -8.77 4.86
CA ASP A 435 6.10 -8.33 6.25
C ASP A 435 6.68 -6.91 6.41
N LEU A 436 7.75 -6.58 5.68
CA LEU A 436 8.32 -5.24 5.68
C LEU A 436 7.36 -4.23 5.04
N ASP A 437 6.67 -4.62 3.97
CA ASP A 437 5.69 -3.77 3.31
C ASP A 437 4.47 -3.47 4.18
N LEU A 438 3.96 -4.50 4.87
CA LEU A 438 2.92 -4.35 5.89
C LEU A 438 3.36 -3.42 7.01
N GLN A 439 4.58 -3.59 7.50
CA GLN A 439 5.11 -2.77 8.58
C GLN A 439 5.21 -1.30 8.15
N LEU A 440 5.76 -1.02 6.97
CA LEU A 440 5.80 0.34 6.43
C LEU A 440 4.39 0.90 6.20
N THR A 441 3.43 0.07 5.79
CA THR A 441 2.02 0.48 5.64
C THR A 441 1.41 0.91 6.97
N LEU A 442 1.64 0.14 8.03
CA LEU A 442 1.14 0.42 9.36
C LEU A 442 1.74 1.73 9.92
N MET A 443 3.05 1.92 9.72
CA MET A 443 3.73 3.16 10.14
C MET A 443 3.26 4.38 9.35
N ALA A 444 3.12 4.25 8.02
CA ALA A 444 2.61 5.33 7.18
C ALA A 444 1.16 5.68 7.54
N ASN A 445 0.29 4.69 7.79
CA ASN A 445 -1.07 4.92 8.27
C ASN A 445 -1.07 5.71 9.59
N THR A 446 -0.19 5.33 10.52
CA THR A 446 -0.01 6.03 11.80
C THR A 446 0.36 7.51 11.60
N LEU A 447 1.34 7.79 10.73
CA LEU A 447 1.78 9.16 10.44
C LEU A 447 0.70 10.01 9.77
N TYR A 448 -0.04 9.42 8.82
CA TYR A 448 -1.20 10.10 8.22
C TYR A 448 -2.30 10.39 9.23
N ARG A 449 -2.49 9.52 10.21
CA ARG A 449 -3.44 9.73 11.30
C ARG A 449 -3.00 10.85 12.22
N LEU A 450 -1.72 10.90 12.58
CA LEU A 450 -1.16 11.98 13.41
C LEU A 450 -1.34 13.33 12.72
N LEU A 451 -1.03 13.40 11.43
CA LEU A 451 -1.31 14.56 10.60
C LEU A 451 -2.80 14.94 10.63
N ALA A 452 -3.70 13.96 10.47
CA ALA A 452 -5.14 14.19 10.47
C ALA A 452 -5.67 14.75 11.80
N VAL A 453 -5.18 14.22 12.92
CA VAL A 453 -5.55 14.68 14.27
C VAL A 453 -5.04 16.09 14.49
N ARG A 454 -3.77 16.36 14.19
CA ARG A 454 -3.16 17.68 14.38
C ARG A 454 -3.85 18.77 13.54
N LEU A 455 -4.25 18.45 12.31
CA LEU A 455 -4.99 19.37 11.43
C LEU A 455 -6.37 19.78 12.01
N GLY A 456 -6.97 18.94 12.85
CA GLY A 456 -8.26 19.21 13.48
C GLY A 456 -9.40 19.49 12.48
N ASN A 457 -10.41 20.27 12.90
CA ASN A 457 -11.45 20.83 12.03
C ASN A 457 -12.17 19.80 11.13
N GLY A 458 -12.54 18.65 11.69
CA GLY A 458 -13.24 17.57 10.97
C GLY A 458 -12.33 16.71 10.08
N ARG A 459 -11.02 17.01 10.00
CA ARG A 459 -10.05 16.20 9.24
C ARG A 459 -9.61 14.94 9.98
N GLN A 460 -9.94 14.82 11.26
CA GLN A 460 -9.70 13.61 12.05
C GLN A 460 -10.49 12.41 11.53
N VAL A 461 -11.34 12.53 10.50
CA VAL A 461 -11.98 11.39 9.83
C VAL A 461 -11.57 11.23 8.37
N SER A 462 -10.65 12.08 7.89
CA SER A 462 -10.18 12.06 6.52
C SER A 462 -9.31 10.85 6.23
N ARG A 463 -9.40 10.38 4.98
CA ARG A 463 -8.62 9.26 4.46
C ARG A 463 -7.22 9.74 4.05
N ALA A 464 -6.23 8.85 4.09
CA ALA A 464 -4.85 9.15 3.70
C ALA A 464 -4.76 9.77 2.29
N ARG A 465 -5.54 9.26 1.32
CA ARG A 465 -5.61 9.81 -0.05
C ARG A 465 -6.04 11.28 -0.08
N THR A 466 -7.05 11.64 0.72
CA THR A 466 -7.55 13.02 0.81
C THR A 466 -6.46 13.92 1.39
N LEU A 467 -5.85 13.50 2.50
CA LEU A 467 -4.76 14.23 3.16
C LEU A 467 -3.55 14.38 2.24
N PHE A 468 -3.22 13.34 1.47
CA PHE A 468 -2.14 13.37 0.50
C PHE A 468 -2.38 14.44 -0.56
N ARG A 469 -3.55 14.40 -1.22
CA ARG A 469 -3.90 15.41 -2.24
C ARG A 469 -3.89 16.83 -1.68
N ASP A 470 -4.49 17.00 -0.51
CA ASP A 470 -4.79 18.31 0.06
C ASP A 470 -3.57 18.98 0.72
N PHE A 471 -2.62 18.18 1.25
CA PHE A 471 -1.49 18.67 2.04
C PHE A 471 -0.13 18.13 1.57
N VAL A 472 0.03 16.81 1.44
CA VAL A 472 1.36 16.18 1.25
C VAL A 472 1.89 16.33 -0.18
N LYS A 473 1.02 16.25 -1.19
CA LYS A 473 1.38 16.42 -2.60
C LYS A 473 1.62 17.91 -2.89
N ALA A 474 2.78 18.41 -2.51
CA ALA A 474 3.16 19.81 -2.61
C ALA A 474 4.65 19.93 -2.93
N ALA A 475 4.97 20.75 -3.93
CA ALA A 475 6.34 21.17 -4.21
C ALA A 475 6.83 22.20 -3.18
N ALA A 476 8.15 22.28 -3.00
CA ALA A 476 8.80 23.24 -2.12
C ALA A 476 10.15 23.71 -2.64
N GLU A 477 10.56 24.89 -2.18
CA GLU A 477 11.96 25.33 -2.16
C GLU A 477 12.55 25.00 -0.79
N ILE A 478 13.65 24.26 -0.76
CA ILE A 478 14.39 23.96 0.46
C ILE A 478 15.62 24.86 0.50
N ARG A 479 15.77 25.57 1.61
CA ARG A 479 16.95 26.39 1.92
C ARG A 479 17.72 25.71 3.04
N ILE A 480 18.95 25.34 2.72
CA ILE A 480 19.89 24.78 3.68
C ILE A 480 20.76 25.96 4.13
N GLY A 481 20.80 26.24 5.43
CA GLY A 481 21.72 27.18 6.07
C GLY A 481 22.49 26.46 7.18
N ASP A 482 23.47 27.11 7.79
CA ASP A 482 24.45 26.44 8.67
C ASP A 482 23.81 25.56 9.77
N ASN A 483 22.77 26.09 10.42
CA ASN A 483 22.07 25.41 11.52
C ASN A 483 20.60 25.07 11.21
N HIS A 484 20.09 25.41 10.04
CA HIS A 484 18.67 25.29 9.71
C HIS A 484 18.41 24.70 8.34
N VAL A 485 17.30 23.99 8.21
CA VAL A 485 16.71 23.56 6.94
C VAL A 485 15.31 24.14 6.88
N ILE A 486 15.10 25.12 6.00
CA ILE A 486 13.81 25.78 5.82
C ILE A 486 13.13 25.18 4.58
N VAL A 487 11.94 24.61 4.77
CA VAL A 487 11.12 24.05 3.70
C VAL A 487 9.99 25.02 3.39
N ARG A 488 10.07 25.70 2.24
CA ARG A 488 9.10 26.70 1.81
C ARG A 488 8.09 26.06 0.87
N ILE A 489 6.94 25.69 1.41
CA ILE A 489 5.83 25.08 0.66
C ILE A 489 5.03 26.21 0.02
N GLY A 490 4.78 26.09 -1.30
CA GLY A 490 4.03 27.11 -2.03
C GLY A 490 2.60 27.30 -1.49
N ARG A 491 2.04 28.49 -1.71
CA ARG A 491 0.68 28.84 -1.30
C ARG A 491 -0.37 27.92 -1.89
N ARG A 492 -1.17 27.30 -1.02
CA ARG A 492 -2.32 26.45 -1.41
C ARG A 492 -3.53 26.78 -0.54
N ALA A 493 -4.72 26.48 -1.06
CA ALA A 493 -5.99 26.72 -0.38
C ALA A 493 -6.07 26.08 1.02
N ASN A 494 -5.37 24.97 1.24
CA ASN A 494 -5.40 24.24 2.51
C ASN A 494 -4.27 24.64 3.49
N ASN A 495 -3.31 25.49 3.10
CA ASN A 495 -2.21 25.92 4.00
C ASN A 495 -2.69 26.54 5.32
N PRO A 496 -3.82 27.29 5.38
CA PRO A 496 -4.34 27.80 6.65
C PRO A 496 -4.57 26.71 7.71
N PHE A 497 -4.92 25.47 7.30
CA PHE A 497 -5.08 24.38 8.25
C PHE A 497 -3.74 23.89 8.81
N LEU A 498 -2.66 23.94 8.02
CA LEU A 498 -1.31 23.61 8.49
C LEU A 498 -0.76 24.69 9.43
N LEU A 499 -1.02 25.97 9.13
CA LEU A 499 -0.69 27.09 10.00
C LEU A 499 -1.41 26.99 11.35
N ASN A 500 -2.73 26.76 11.33
CA ASN A 500 -3.53 26.58 12.55
C ASN A 500 -3.11 25.34 13.35
N ALA A 501 -2.55 24.33 12.67
CA ALA A 501 -1.97 23.13 13.28
C ALA A 501 -0.56 23.36 13.85
N GLY A 502 -0.04 24.59 13.81
CA GLY A 502 1.26 24.98 14.38
C GLY A 502 2.47 24.64 13.52
N TYR A 503 2.31 24.17 12.27
CA TYR A 503 3.46 23.81 11.43
C TYR A 503 4.35 25.00 11.07
N GLY A 504 3.81 26.22 11.04
CA GLY A 504 4.57 27.44 10.73
C GLY A 504 5.56 27.84 11.82
N ASP A 505 5.23 27.54 13.08
CA ASP A 505 6.02 27.93 14.26
C ASP A 505 6.87 26.77 14.79
N MET A 506 6.75 25.59 14.18
CA MET A 506 7.39 24.37 14.64
C MET A 506 8.87 24.37 14.30
N GLU A 507 9.70 24.20 15.33
CA GLU A 507 11.13 23.96 15.20
C GLU A 507 11.44 22.52 15.60
N THR A 508 12.03 21.74 14.69
CA THR A 508 12.39 20.33 14.95
C THR A 508 13.86 20.11 14.67
N THR A 509 14.64 19.73 15.67
CA THR A 509 16.02 19.29 15.46
C THR A 509 16.02 17.91 14.82
N VAL A 510 16.56 17.77 13.60
CA VAL A 510 16.53 16.50 12.87
C VAL A 510 17.88 15.78 12.98
N PRO A 511 17.98 14.63 13.69
CA PRO A 511 19.26 13.99 13.96
C PRO A 511 20.07 13.62 12.72
N TRP A 512 19.40 13.05 11.72
CA TRP A 512 20.03 12.60 10.48
C TRP A 512 20.33 13.72 9.48
N LEU A 513 20.02 14.97 9.83
CA LEU A 513 20.43 16.17 9.09
C LEU A 513 21.49 16.95 9.87
N GLN A 514 22.41 16.23 10.52
CA GLN A 514 23.46 16.80 11.37
C GLN A 514 22.89 17.72 12.47
N ASN A 515 21.77 17.31 13.08
CA ASN A 515 21.07 18.08 14.12
C ASN A 515 20.66 19.50 13.70
N ARG A 516 20.40 19.75 12.41
CA ARG A 516 19.87 21.03 11.97
C ARG A 516 18.39 21.16 12.32
N THR A 517 17.99 22.40 12.62
CA THR A 517 16.60 22.74 12.92
C THR A 517 15.79 22.87 11.63
N LEU A 518 14.82 21.99 11.46
CA LEU A 518 13.79 22.08 10.44
C LEU A 518 12.79 23.18 10.79
N LYS A 519 12.49 24.03 9.80
CA LYS A 519 11.39 25.00 9.82
C LYS A 519 10.55 24.85 8.56
N ILE A 520 9.23 25.01 8.67
CA ILE A 520 8.32 24.89 7.54
C ILE A 520 7.61 26.22 7.33
N GLU A 521 7.80 26.83 6.16
CA GLU A 521 7.16 28.09 5.78
C GLU A 521 6.12 27.83 4.69
N PHE A 522 5.03 28.61 4.72
CA PHE A 522 3.98 28.58 3.70
C PHE A 522 3.97 29.91 2.94
N VAL A 523 4.41 29.92 1.68
CA VAL A 523 4.74 31.16 0.95
C VAL A 523 3.90 31.37 -0.31
#